data_AF-A0A940U4B2-F1
#
_entry.id   AF-A0A940U4B2-F1
#
_cell.length_a   1.000
_cell.length_b   1.000
_cell.length_c   1.000
_cell.angle_alpha   90.00
_cell.angle_beta   90.00
_cell.angle_gamma   90.00
#
_symmetry.space_group_name_H-M   'P 1'
#
loop_
_entity.id
_entity.type
_entity.pdbx_description
1 polymer ?
#
loop_
_entity_poly.entity_id
_entity_poly.type
_entity_poly.pdbx_seq_one_letter_code
_entity_poly.pdbx_strand_id
1 'polypeptide(L)' 'MKAKAAIFWEVGKKLDIQEVEVEKPHAGEVLVKMVAAGIC' A
#
# COMPACT_ATOMS: atom_id res chain seq x y z
N MET A 1 8.64 2.40 7.22
CA MET A 1 9.23 2.92 5.97
C MET A 1 8.19 3.71 5.20
N LYS A 2 8.57 4.80 4.55
CA LYS A 2 7.65 5.51 3.64
C LYS A 2 7.50 4.77 2.32
N ALA A 3 6.26 4.64 1.85
CA ALA A 3 5.95 4.06 0.54
C ALA A 3 4.81 4.83 -0.13
N LYS A 4 4.84 4.90 -1.46
CA LYS A 4 3.74 5.43 -2.26
C LYS A 4 2.68 4.34 -2.44
N ALA A 5 1.43 4.65 -2.10
CA ALA A 5 0.32 3.70 -2.15
C ALA A 5 -0.92 4.31 -2.83
N ALA A 6 -1.80 3.44 -3.31
CA ALA A 6 -3.11 3.80 -3.84
C ALA A 6 -4.17 3.45 -2.78
N ILE A 7 -4.82 4.47 -2.21
CA ILE A 7 -5.74 4.34 -1.08
C ILE A 7 -7.18 4.46 -1.56
N PHE A 8 -8.00 3.50 -1.15
CA PHE A 8 -9.44 3.55 -1.36
C PHE A 8 -10.11 4.13 -0.12
N TRP A 9 -10.80 5.24 -0.28
CA TRP A 9 -11.52 5.90 0.82
C TRP A 9 -13.01 5.56 0.82
N GLU A 10 -13.66 5.63 -0.34
CA GLU A 10 -15.07 5.33 -0.49
C GLU A 10 -15.46 5.04 -1.94
N VAL A 11 -16.64 4.44 -2.11
CA VAL A 11 -17.19 4.06 -3.41
C VAL A 11 -17.45 5.32 -4.24
N GLY A 12 -17.13 5.24 -5.55
CA GLY A 12 -17.35 6.34 -6.48
C GLY A 12 -16.25 7.41 -6.47
N LYS A 13 -15.28 7.32 -5.55
CA LYS A 13 -14.05 8.11 -5.61
C LYS A 13 -12.93 7.36 -6.33
N LYS A 14 -12.05 8.12 -7.00
CA LYS A 14 -10.80 7.59 -7.54
C LYS A 14 -9.89 7.18 -6.38
N LEU A 15 -9.01 6.21 -6.64
CA LEU A 15 -7.93 5.88 -5.70
C LEU A 15 -7.04 7.09 -5.50
N ASP A 16 -6.74 7.37 -4.23
CA ASP A 16 -5.90 8.48 -3.81
C ASP A 16 -4.45 8.02 -3.70
N ILE A 17 -3.54 8.69 -4.42
CA ILE A 17 -2.15 8.29 -4.51
C ILE A 17 -1.32 9.14 -3.53
N GLN A 18 -0.90 8.54 -2.42
CA GLN A 18 -0.22 9.27 -1.35
C GLN A 18 0.93 8.48 -0.73
N GLU A 19 1.76 9.17 0.06
CA GLU A 19 2.76 8.51 0.90
C GLU A 19 2.13 8.00 2.19
N VAL A 20 2.51 6.77 2.57
CA VAL A 20 2.11 6.15 3.83
C VAL A 20 3.32 5.65 4.58
N GLU A 21 3.22 5.58 5.91
CA GLU A 21 4.21 4.92 6.76
C GLU A 21 3.82 3.45 6.92
N VAL A 22 4.69 2.56 6.47
CA VAL A 22 4.54 1.11 6.60
C VAL A 22 5.36 0.65 7.80
N GLU A 23 4.72 -0.02 8.75
CA GLU A 23 5.40 -0.56 9.91
C GLU A 23 6.41 -1.65 9.53
N LYS A 24 7.39 -1.91 10.41
CA LYS A 24 8.27 -3.07 10.27
C LYS A 24 7.46 -4.36 10.48
N PRO A 25 7.83 -5.48 9.81
CA PRO A 25 7.14 -6.74 10.01
C PRO A 25 7.32 -7.23 11.46
N HIS A 26 6.26 -7.82 12.00
CA HIS A 26 6.28 -8.48 13.30
C HIS A 26 6.81 -9.92 13.18
N ALA A 27 6.81 -10.68 14.28
CA ALA A 27 7.29 -12.05 14.28
C ALA A 27 6.42 -12.94 13.36
N GLY A 28 7.06 -13.56 12.36
CA GLY A 28 6.38 -14.41 11.37
C GLY A 28 5.83 -13.66 10.15
N GLU A 29 6.00 -12.33 10.08
CA GLU A 29 5.58 -11.53 8.94
C GLU A 29 6.73 -11.22 7.97
N VAL A 30 6.38 -10.92 6.72
CA VAL A 30 7.34 -10.52 5.67
C VAL A 30 6.90 -9.21 5.06
N LEU A 31 7.80 -8.23 5.04
CA LEU A 31 7.61 -6.97 4.34
C LEU A 31 8.15 -7.07 2.91
N VAL A 32 7.27 -6.93 1.93
CA VAL A 32 7.60 -7.06 0.50
C VAL A 32 7.65 -5.70 -0.17
N LYS A 33 8.68 -5.47 -0.99
CA LYS A 33 8.72 -4.33 -1.91
C LYS A 33 8.03 -4.70 -3.23
N MET A 34 6.86 -4.14 -3.46
CA MET A 34 6.13 -4.35 -4.71
C MET A 34 6.84 -3.69 -5.89
N VAL A 35 7.13 -4.46 -6.94
CA VAL A 35 7.70 -3.95 -8.21
C VAL A 35 6.64 -3.79 -9.31
N ALA A 36 5.58 -4.58 -9.26
CA ALA A 36 4.42 -4.52 -10.15
C ALA A 36 3.18 -5.09 -9.43
N ALA A 37 1.99 -4.67 -9.87
CA ALA A 37 0.71 -5.21 -9.43
C ALA A 37 -0.29 -5.19 -10.59
N GLY A 38 -1.13 -6.22 -10.69
CA GLY A 38 -2.28 -6.25 -11.60
C GLY A 38 -3.55 -5.77 -10.90
N ILE A 39 -4.57 -5.43 -11.70
CA ILE A 39 -5.93 -5.17 -11.23
C ILE A 39 -6.76 -6.39 -11.61
N CYS A 40 -7.45 -6.98 -10.62
CA CYS A 40 -8.40 -8.08 -10.82
C CYS A 40 -9.78 -7.54 -11.23
#